data_AF-X1GS09-F1
#
_entry.id   AF-X1GS09-F1
#
_cell.length_a   1.000
_cell.length_b   1.000
_cell.length_c   1.000
_cell.angle_alpha   90.00
_cell.angle_beta   90.00
_cell.angle_gamma   90.00
#
_symmetry.space_group_name_H-M   'P 1'
#
loop_
_entity.id
_entity.type
_entity.pdbx_description
1 polymer ?
#
loop_
_entity_poly.entity_id
_entity_poly.type
_entity_poly.pdbx_seq_one_letter_code
_entity_poly.pdbx_strand_id
1 'polypeptide(L)' 'MKSPEFISIGHVTYDIYPGQRLIGGSAVYSSLTACKLGLSTGIITSRGLD' A
#
# COMPACT_ATOMS: atom_id res chain seq x y z
N MET A 1 -1.81 21.78 -2.26
CA MET A 1 -2.17 20.44 -1.74
C MET A 1 -1.55 20.26 -0.37
N LYS A 2 -2.24 19.64 0.58
CA LYS A 2 -1.69 19.34 1.91
C LYS A 2 -0.89 18.03 1.83
N SER A 3 0.23 17.92 2.55
CA SER A 3 1.01 16.68 2.62
C SER A 3 0.21 15.56 3.31
N PRO A 4 0.41 14.27 2.95
CA PRO A 4 -0.23 13.17 3.66
C PRO A 4 0.16 13.15 5.14
N GLU A 5 -0.77 12.79 6.00
CA GLU A 5 -0.55 12.60 7.45
C GLU A 5 0.18 11.28 7.74
N PHE A 6 0.05 10.30 6.86
CA PHE A 6 0.75 9.02 6.96
C PHE A 6 1.40 8.64 5.63
N ILE A 7 2.68 8.31 5.67
CA ILE A 7 3.41 7.77 4.51
C ILE A 7 3.99 6.42 4.89
N SER A 8 3.69 5.40 4.09
CA SER A 8 4.42 4.13 4.13
C SER A 8 5.41 4.06 2.96
N ILE A 9 6.56 3.43 3.21
CA ILE A 9 7.60 3.21 2.20
C ILE A 9 7.88 1.72 2.14
N GLY A 10 7.74 1.11 0.98
CA GLY A 10 7.98 -0.33 0.82
C GLY A 10 7.27 -0.94 -0.37
N HIS A 11 7.21 -2.26 -0.38
CA HIS A 11 6.69 -3.03 -1.52
C HIS A 11 5.16 -3.04 -1.56
N VAL A 12 4.64 -2.94 -2.79
CA VAL A 12 3.30 -3.38 -3.16
C VAL A 12 3.48 -4.75 -3.81
N THR A 13 2.82 -5.79 -3.29
CA THR A 13 3.00 -7.17 -3.78
C THR A 13 1.75 -7.71 -4.43
N TYR A 14 1.94 -8.71 -5.30
CA TYR A 14 0.89 -9.66 -5.63
C TYR A 14 1.03 -10.87 -4.72
N ASP A 15 0.11 -11.00 -3.78
CA ASP A 15 0.01 -12.20 -2.96
C ASP A 15 -0.71 -13.27 -3.78
N ILE A 16 0.00 -14.38 -4.05
CA ILE A 16 -0.52 -15.46 -4.87
C ILE A 16 -1.36 -16.38 -3.98
N TYR A 17 -2.67 -16.39 -4.23
CA TYR A 17 -3.63 -17.28 -3.58
C TYR A 17 -4.19 -18.24 -4.63
N PRO A 18 -4.62 -19.46 -4.27
CA PRO A 18 -5.15 -20.41 -5.25
C PRO A 18 -6.21 -19.78 -6.18
N GLY A 19 -5.88 -19.69 -7.47
CA GLY A 19 -6.77 -19.14 -8.51
C GLY A 19 -6.89 -17.60 -8.56
N GLN A 20 -6.19 -16.85 -7.71
CA GLN A 20 -6.31 -15.38 -7.67
C GLN A 20 -5.02 -14.67 -7.27
N ARG A 21 -4.84 -13.44 -7.75
CA ARG A 21 -3.81 -12.52 -7.28
C ARG A 21 -4.46 -11.48 -6.38
N LEU A 22 -4.02 -11.40 -5.14
CA LEU A 22 -4.46 -10.39 -4.20
C LEU A 22 -3.42 -9.28 -4.11
N ILE A 23 -3.85 -8.06 -3.80
CA ILE A 23 -2.91 -7.01 -3.41
C ILE A 23 -2.38 -7.32 -2.02
N GLY A 24 -1.07 -7.28 -1.88
CA GLY A 24 -0.37 -7.45 -0.61
C GLY A 24 0.65 -6.37 -0.34
N GLY A 25 1.49 -6.64 0.66
CA GLY A 25 2.59 -5.79 1.09
C GLY A 25 2.24 -4.95 2.32
N SER A 26 3.15 -4.91 3.28
CA SER A 26 2.95 -4.16 4.53
C SER A 26 2.70 -2.68 4.26
N ALA A 27 3.37 -2.08 3.27
CA ALA A 27 3.16 -0.68 2.91
C ALA A 27 1.70 -0.40 2.50
N VAL A 28 1.07 -1.32 1.76
CA VAL A 28 -0.34 -1.22 1.38
C VAL A 28 -1.24 -1.34 2.60
N TYR A 29 -1.09 -2.41 3.39
CA TYR A 29 -1.98 -2.63 4.52
C TYR A 29 -1.84 -1.59 5.63
N SER A 30 -0.64 -1.06 5.87
CA SER A 30 -0.45 0.08 6.78
C SER A 30 -1.16 1.33 6.28
N SER A 31 -1.02 1.68 5.00
CA SER A 31 -1.70 2.86 4.43
C SER A 31 -3.21 2.70 4.33
N LEU A 32 -3.71 1.50 4.03
CA LEU A 32 -5.14 1.21 4.07
C LEU A 32 -5.69 1.31 5.50
N THR A 33 -4.93 0.82 6.49
CA THR A 33 -5.32 0.93 7.91
C THR A 33 -5.39 2.38 8.33
N ALA A 34 -4.35 3.18 8.06
CA ALA A 34 -4.33 4.61 8.36
C ALA A 34 -5.46 5.37 7.63
N CYS A 35 -5.74 5.03 6.36
CA CYS A 35 -6.85 5.59 5.60
C CYS A 35 -8.21 5.26 6.23
N LYS A 36 -8.41 4.02 6.68
CA LYS A 36 -9.63 3.59 7.39
C LYS A 36 -9.81 4.26 8.76
N LEU A 37 -8.72 4.74 9.36
CA LEU A 37 -8.73 5.54 10.58
C LEU A 37 -8.96 7.06 10.33
N GLY A 38 -9.16 7.46 9.07
CA GLY A 38 -9.48 8.85 8.71
C GLY A 38 -8.28 9.74 8.39
N LEU A 39 -7.08 9.17 8.29
CA LEU A 39 -5.88 9.93 7.91
C LEU A 39 -5.76 10.04 6.39
N SER A 40 -5.22 11.16 5.92
CA SER A 40 -4.70 11.26 4.55
C SER A 40 -3.41 10.44 4.41
N THR A 41 -3.34 9.55 3.41
CA THR A 41 -2.21 8.61 3.28
C THR A 41 -1.51 8.65 1.92
N GLY A 42 -0.24 8.27 1.89
CA GLY A 42 0.55 8.07 0.68
C GLY A 42 1.43 6.81 0.78
N ILE A 43 1.79 6.23 -0.37
CA ILE A 43 2.72 5.11 -0.47
C ILE A 43 3.86 5.52 -1.40
N ILE A 44 5.10 5.32 -0.95
CA ILE A 44 6.28 5.39 -1.80
C ILE A 44 6.75 3.96 -2.06
N THR A 45 6.78 3.57 -3.32
CA THR A 45 7.12 2.20 -3.73
C THR A 45 7.96 2.20 -5.00
N SER A 46 8.50 1.02 -5.32
CA SER A 46 9.15 0.73 -6.60
C SER A 46 8.60 -0.61 -7.10
N ARG A 47 8.50 -0.77 -8.42
CA ARG A 47 8.02 -2.00 -9.05
C ARG A 47 8.86 -2.35 -10.27
N GLY A 48 8.78 -3.61 -10.69
CA GLY A 48 9.28 -4.05 -11.99
C GLY A 48 8.51 -3.42 -13.15
N LEU A 49 9.03 -3.60 -14.36
CA LEU A 49 8.36 -3.23 -15.62
C LEU A 49 7.30 -4.26 -16.07
N ASP A 50 7.11 -5.31 -15.28
CA ASP A 50 6.10 -6.34 -15.48
C ASP A 50 4.66 -5.80 -15.35
#